data_AF-A0ABD3KAH0-F1
#
_entry.id   AF-A0ABD3KAH0-F1
#
_cell.length_a   1.000
_cell.length_b   1.000
_cell.length_c   1.000
_cell.angle_alpha   90.00
_cell.angle_beta   90.00
_cell.angle_gamma   90.00
#
_symmetry.space_group_name_H-M   'P 1'
#
loop_
_entity.id
_entity.type
_entity.pdbx_description
1 polymer ?
#
loop_
_entity_poly.entity_id
_entity_poly.type
_entity_poly.pdbx_seq_one_letter_code
_entity_poly.pdbx_strand_id
1 'polypeptide(L)'
;MEEFLQYIKALQYRMNDVEDQAAKISVEEQMQITTIQSLESDLTSAKSEIQKLKEGTEQMMTAKGQICSQILDKQRKVASLEADCRTLMQTLELVHQGVSLSANLVEKSTYYAKVAEDIDVKFQKLQGWLNCRMPSPDTGVRHLVEETLDEEKVTAGAGGKLSNHLLIDNMVLTYKTKNKRIITRVDSVTAKLDEIKRAKAKLAVENSAMKQQIEQLKSQSNEFQEELRAMDIKTLEKEQKVLLADLVGETEFQQSLRNQIKKLRGISQLVKCACTQEYKIELDGCV
;
A
#
# COMPACT_ATOMS: atom_id res chain seq x y z
N MET A 1 54.66 89.47 55.51
CA MET A 1 53.25 89.14 55.24
C MET A 1 53.01 88.84 53.76
N GLU A 2 53.65 89.55 52.82
CA GLU A 2 53.54 89.31 51.37
C GLU A 2 53.85 87.86 50.91
N GLU A 3 54.95 87.27 51.38
CA GLU A 3 55.38 85.91 50.97
C GLU A 3 54.38 84.82 51.40
N PHE A 4 53.83 84.94 52.61
CA PHE A 4 52.76 84.07 53.10
C PHE A 4 51.51 84.18 52.22
N LEU A 5 51.16 85.39 51.79
CA LEU A 5 50.02 85.62 50.91
C LEU A 5 50.22 85.00 49.51
N GLN A 6 51.44 85.10 48.96
CA GLN A 6 51.80 84.44 47.70
C GLN A 6 51.75 82.91 47.80
N TYR A 7 52.23 82.35 48.92
CA TYR A 7 52.15 80.91 49.17
C TYR A 7 50.70 80.41 49.23
N ILE A 8 49.82 81.13 49.94
CA ILE A 8 48.39 80.78 50.02
C ILE A 8 47.73 80.81 48.63
N LYS A 9 47.99 81.84 47.82
CA LYS A 9 47.45 81.91 46.45
C LYS A 9 47.93 80.75 45.58
N ALA A 10 49.21 80.38 45.68
CA ALA A 10 49.77 79.23 44.95
C ALA A 10 49.19 77.89 45.42
N LEU A 11 48.84 77.78 46.71
CA LEU A 11 48.16 76.61 47.25
C LEU A 11 46.71 76.53 46.74
N GLN A 12 45.96 77.63 46.78
CA GLN A 12 44.59 77.71 46.25
C GLN A 12 44.53 77.37 44.75
N TYR A 13 45.46 77.90 43.95
CA TYR A 13 45.54 77.56 42.53
C TYR A 13 45.74 76.06 42.31
N ARG A 14 46.67 75.42 43.06
CA ARG A 14 46.90 73.97 42.97
C ARG A 14 45.71 73.15 43.47
N MET A 15 45.02 73.63 44.49
CA MET A 15 43.83 72.96 45.03
C MET A 15 42.71 72.95 43.98
N ASN A 16 42.46 74.09 43.32
CA ASN A 16 41.48 74.18 42.25
C ASN A 16 41.83 73.30 41.05
N ASP A 17 43.11 73.25 40.63
CA ASP A 17 43.56 72.39 39.52
C ASP A 17 43.32 70.90 39.82
N VAL A 18 43.58 70.48 41.06
CA VAL A 18 43.30 69.11 41.52
C VAL A 18 41.79 68.84 41.59
N GLU A 19 40.98 69.80 42.05
CA GLU A 19 39.52 69.68 42.07
C GLU A 19 38.93 69.55 40.65
N ASP A 20 39.39 70.37 39.70
CA ASP A 20 38.99 70.29 38.29
C ASP A 20 39.39 68.94 37.67
N GLN A 21 40.60 68.46 37.98
CA GLN A 21 41.06 67.16 37.51
C GLN A 21 40.25 66.01 38.11
N ALA A 22 39.91 66.09 39.40
CA ALA A 22 39.06 65.11 40.07
C ALA A 22 37.63 65.10 39.49
N ALA A 23 37.06 66.27 39.21
CA ALA A 23 35.75 66.39 38.55
C ALA A 23 35.77 65.77 37.14
N LYS A 24 36.82 66.02 36.36
CA LYS A 24 36.99 65.42 35.03
C LYS A 24 37.09 63.89 35.10
N ILE A 25 37.91 63.36 36.01
CA ILE A 25 38.05 61.90 36.21
C ILE A 25 36.71 61.29 36.62
N SER A 26 35.98 61.93 37.54
CA SER A 26 34.68 61.44 38.00
C SER A 26 33.64 61.35 36.86
N VAL A 27 33.61 62.33 35.96
CA VAL A 27 32.74 62.29 34.77
C VAL A 27 33.13 61.16 33.82
N GLU A 28 34.42 60.98 33.56
CA GLU A 28 34.94 59.90 32.70
C GLU A 28 34.61 58.52 33.29
N GLU A 29 34.80 58.33 34.60
CA GLU A 29 34.43 57.10 35.31
C GLU A 29 32.94 56.81 35.20
N GLN A 30 32.09 57.82 35.41
CA GLN A 30 30.64 57.64 35.32
C GLN A 30 30.19 57.32 33.89
N MET A 31 30.84 57.91 32.88
CA MET A 31 30.61 57.57 31.46
C MET A 31 31.00 56.11 31.17
N GLN A 32 32.13 55.64 31.69
CA GLN A 32 32.57 54.25 31.54
C GLN A 32 31.62 53.27 32.24
N ILE A 33 31.19 53.57 33.47
CA ILE A 33 30.22 52.75 34.22
C ILE A 33 28.92 52.60 33.43
N THR A 34 28.39 53.71 32.91
CA THR A 34 27.14 53.69 32.12
C THR A 34 27.30 52.85 30.84
N THR A 35 28.46 52.95 30.19
CA THR A 35 28.78 52.17 28.99
C THR A 35 28.86 50.68 29.31
N ILE A 36 29.53 50.30 30.41
CA ILE A 36 29.63 48.91 30.86
C ILE A 36 28.24 48.34 31.15
N GLN A 37 27.40 49.07 31.89
CA GLN A 37 26.04 48.64 32.20
C GLN A 37 25.18 48.41 30.94
N SER A 38 25.31 49.28 29.94
CA SER A 38 24.64 49.10 28.64
C SER A 38 25.11 47.82 27.96
N LEU A 39 26.43 47.60 27.87
CA LEU A 39 26.99 46.41 27.24
C LEU A 39 26.64 45.11 27.99
N GLU A 40 26.57 45.15 29.32
CA GLU A 40 26.12 44.02 30.14
C GLU A 40 24.66 43.67 29.83
N SER A 41 23.79 44.69 29.72
CA SER A 41 22.39 44.50 29.32
C SER A 41 22.31 43.86 27.92
N ASP A 42 23.02 44.39 26.94
CA ASP A 42 23.04 43.86 25.57
C ASP A 42 23.54 42.41 25.55
N LEU A 43 24.58 42.10 26.33
CA LEU A 43 25.13 40.75 26.44
C LEU A 43 24.14 39.77 27.08
N THR A 44 23.37 40.20 28.09
CA THR A 44 22.29 39.37 28.66
C THR A 44 21.17 39.13 27.65
N SER A 45 20.81 40.14 26.86
CA SER A 45 19.82 40.03 25.79
C SER A 45 20.28 39.01 24.73
N ALA A 46 21.51 39.16 24.22
CA ALA A 46 22.10 38.26 23.23
C ALA A 46 22.17 36.81 23.73
N LYS A 47 22.54 36.60 25.00
CA LYS A 47 22.51 35.26 25.62
C LYS A 47 21.11 34.66 25.61
N SER A 48 20.08 35.46 25.89
CA SER A 48 18.68 34.99 25.87
C SER A 48 18.22 34.62 24.47
N GLU A 49 18.63 35.37 23.44
CA GLU A 49 18.31 35.06 22.04
C GLU A 49 19.02 33.80 21.55
N ILE A 50 20.30 33.62 21.90
CA ILE A 50 21.05 32.40 21.60
C ILE A 50 20.37 31.18 22.22
N GLN A 51 19.88 31.28 23.47
CA GLN A 51 19.18 30.19 24.13
C GLN A 51 17.87 29.85 23.40
N LYS A 52 17.08 30.85 23.00
CA LYS A 52 15.85 30.64 22.20
C LYS A 52 16.15 29.99 20.85
N LEU A 53 17.20 30.41 20.16
CA LEU A 53 17.63 29.83 18.88
C LEU A 53 18.05 28.36 19.04
N LYS A 54 18.76 28.04 20.13
CA LYS A 54 19.14 26.66 20.46
C LYS A 54 17.91 25.77 20.67
N GLU A 55 16.95 26.24 21.46
CA GLU A 55 15.68 25.52 21.70
C GLU A 55 14.89 25.32 20.41
N GLY A 56 14.79 26.35 19.56
CA GLY A 56 14.14 26.26 18.26
C GLY A 56 14.83 25.24 17.32
N THR A 57 16.17 25.20 17.33
CA THR A 57 16.94 24.23 16.55
C THR A 57 16.69 22.80 17.01
N GLU A 58 16.58 22.57 18.32
CA GLU A 58 16.32 21.25 18.90
C GLU A 58 14.89 20.78 18.57
N GLN A 59 13.89 21.65 18.70
CA GLN A 59 12.52 21.37 18.27
C GLN A 59 12.44 21.03 16.78
N MET A 60 13.16 21.79 15.94
CA MET A 60 13.23 21.53 14.51
C MET A 60 13.88 20.17 14.20
N MET A 61 14.94 19.79 14.92
CA MET A 61 15.56 18.46 14.78
C MET A 61 14.60 17.35 15.16
N THR A 62 13.83 17.50 16.25
CA THR A 62 12.79 16.53 16.63
C THR A 62 11.73 16.39 15.56
N ALA A 63 11.19 17.51 15.06
CA ALA A 63 10.18 17.52 13.99
C ALA A 63 10.72 16.85 12.70
N LYS A 64 11.96 17.14 12.31
CA LYS A 64 12.62 16.47 11.19
C LYS A 64 12.69 14.95 11.40
N GLY A 65 13.05 14.49 12.60
CA GLY A 65 13.09 13.06 12.93
C GLY A 65 11.72 12.37 12.80
N GLN A 66 10.65 13.05 13.23
CA GLN A 66 9.27 12.56 13.08
C GLN A 66 8.86 12.48 11.61
N ILE A 67 9.13 13.51 10.81
CA ILE A 67 8.84 13.53 9.37
C ILE A 67 9.58 12.39 8.66
N CYS A 68 10.88 12.19 8.94
CA CYS A 68 11.65 11.09 8.37
C CYS A 68 11.04 9.72 8.69
N SER A 69 10.58 9.52 9.93
CA SER A 69 9.91 8.28 10.34
C SER A 69 8.61 8.05 9.55
N GLN A 70 7.80 9.09 9.39
CA GLN A 70 6.56 9.01 8.60
C GLN A 70 6.84 8.71 7.12
N ILE A 71 7.86 9.33 6.52
CA ILE A 71 8.25 9.06 5.13
C ILE A 71 8.63 7.59 4.96
N LEU A 72 9.44 7.04 5.86
CA LEU A 72 9.87 5.64 5.81
C LEU A 72 8.68 4.67 5.91
N ASP A 73 7.72 4.96 6.80
CA ASP A 73 6.51 4.15 6.92
C ASP A 73 5.64 4.19 5.66
N LYS A 74 5.49 5.37 5.04
CA LYS A 74 4.78 5.52 3.77
C LYS A 74 5.48 4.76 2.64
N GLN A 75 6.80 4.85 2.54
CA GLN A 75 7.58 4.09 1.56
C GLN A 75 7.41 2.58 1.73
N ARG A 76 7.41 2.08 2.97
CA ARG A 76 7.16 0.67 3.26
C ARG A 76 5.76 0.23 2.80
N LYS A 77 4.74 1.07 3.03
CA LYS A 77 3.37 0.80 2.58
C LYS A 77 3.25 0.80 1.06
N VAL A 78 3.93 1.72 0.37
CA VAL A 78 3.98 1.74 -1.11
C VAL A 78 4.60 0.45 -1.64
N ALA A 79 5.76 0.04 -1.13
CA ALA A 79 6.41 -1.19 -1.56
C ALA A 79 5.52 -2.44 -1.35
N SER A 80 4.76 -2.49 -0.26
CA SER A 80 3.76 -3.54 -0.01
C SER A 80 2.67 -3.54 -1.08
N LEU A 81 2.07 -2.39 -1.36
CA LEU A 81 1.02 -2.26 -2.37
C LEU A 81 1.53 -2.60 -3.78
N GLU A 82 2.76 -2.22 -4.12
CA GLU A 82 3.39 -2.59 -5.38
C GLU A 82 3.60 -4.11 -5.52
N ALA A 83 3.88 -4.81 -4.41
CA ALA A 83 3.95 -6.27 -4.41
C ALA A 83 2.56 -6.90 -4.60
N ASP A 84 1.53 -6.36 -3.94
CA ASP A 84 0.15 -6.82 -4.09
C ASP A 84 -0.37 -6.60 -5.52
N CYS A 85 -0.11 -5.43 -6.12
CA CYS A 85 -0.47 -5.14 -7.51
C CYS A 85 0.18 -6.11 -8.49
N ARG A 86 1.47 -6.44 -8.31
CA ARG A 86 2.15 -7.44 -9.13
C ARG A 86 1.51 -8.83 -9.01
N THR A 87 1.16 -9.23 -7.79
CA THR A 87 0.49 -10.51 -7.52
C THR A 87 -0.90 -10.55 -8.15
N LEU A 88 -1.67 -9.46 -8.06
CA LEU A 88 -2.99 -9.36 -8.65
C LEU A 88 -2.92 -9.41 -10.19
N MET A 89 -1.95 -8.73 -10.79
CA MET A 89 -1.73 -8.76 -12.24
C MET A 89 -1.42 -10.19 -12.72
N GLN A 90 -0.51 -10.90 -12.04
CA GLN A 90 -0.22 -12.31 -12.34
C GLN A 90 -1.47 -13.19 -12.20
N THR A 91 -2.28 -12.96 -11.16
CA THR A 91 -3.54 -13.70 -10.96
C THR A 91 -4.54 -13.44 -12.09
N LEU A 92 -4.64 -12.19 -12.55
CA LEU A 92 -5.52 -11.81 -13.65
C LEU A 92 -5.10 -12.47 -14.98
N GLU A 93 -3.80 -12.52 -15.26
CA GLU A 93 -3.26 -13.21 -16.44
C GLU A 93 -3.62 -14.70 -16.43
N LEU A 94 -3.46 -15.38 -15.27
CA LEU A 94 -3.83 -16.79 -15.12
C LEU A 94 -5.34 -17.02 -15.29
N VAL A 95 -6.18 -16.15 -14.74
CA VAL A 95 -7.63 -16.22 -14.92
C VAL A 95 -8.00 -16.03 -16.39
N HIS A 96 -7.40 -15.07 -17.08
CA HIS A 96 -7.62 -14.84 -18.50
C HIS A 96 -7.25 -16.08 -19.34
N GLN A 97 -6.12 -16.72 -19.03
CA GLN A 97 -5.73 -17.98 -19.66
C GLN A 97 -6.70 -19.13 -19.33
N GLY A 98 -7.21 -19.19 -18.09
CA GLY A 98 -8.23 -20.18 -17.71
C GLY A 98 -9.54 -20.03 -18.48
N VAL A 99 -9.98 -18.79 -18.72
CA VAL A 99 -11.20 -18.51 -19.50
C VAL A 99 -11.05 -18.95 -20.96
N SER A 100 -9.90 -18.69 -21.59
CA SER A 100 -9.67 -19.13 -22.97
C SER A 100 -9.61 -20.66 -23.09
N LEU A 101 -8.98 -21.34 -22.14
CA LEU A 101 -8.97 -22.81 -22.06
C LEU A 101 -10.38 -23.38 -21.84
N SER A 102 -11.19 -22.74 -21.00
CA SER A 102 -12.59 -23.11 -20.78
C SER A 102 -13.41 -23.03 -22.06
N ALA A 103 -13.26 -21.95 -22.84
CA ALA A 103 -13.96 -21.79 -24.11
C ALA A 103 -13.59 -22.91 -25.10
N ASN A 104 -12.29 -23.22 -25.23
CA ASN A 104 -11.81 -24.32 -26.06
C ASN A 104 -12.35 -25.69 -25.62
N LEU A 105 -12.50 -25.91 -24.30
CA LEU A 105 -13.06 -27.16 -23.77
C LEU A 105 -14.55 -27.30 -24.12
N VAL A 106 -15.32 -26.22 -24.01
CA VAL A 106 -16.75 -26.19 -24.39
C VAL A 106 -16.92 -26.48 -25.88
N GLU A 107 -16.09 -25.88 -26.74
CA GLU A 107 -16.10 -26.13 -28.18
C GLU A 107 -15.82 -27.60 -28.50
N LYS A 108 -14.76 -28.18 -27.91
CA LYS A 108 -14.45 -29.60 -28.07
C LYS A 108 -15.57 -30.52 -27.55
N SER A 109 -16.15 -30.20 -26.39
CA SER A 109 -17.27 -30.97 -25.83
C SER A 109 -18.47 -30.96 -26.76
N THR A 110 -18.78 -29.80 -27.35
CA THR A 110 -19.89 -29.66 -28.31
C THR A 110 -19.64 -30.46 -29.57
N TYR A 111 -18.40 -30.47 -30.08
CA TYR A 111 -18.00 -31.30 -31.21
C TYR A 111 -18.20 -32.79 -30.93
N TYR A 112 -17.73 -33.30 -29.79
CA TYR A 112 -17.88 -34.71 -29.45
C TYR A 112 -19.34 -35.11 -29.21
N ALA A 113 -20.17 -34.23 -28.66
CA ALA A 113 -21.61 -34.46 -28.53
C ALA A 113 -22.26 -34.68 -29.90
N LYS A 114 -21.95 -33.84 -30.89
CA LYS A 114 -22.44 -34.02 -32.28
C LYS A 114 -21.99 -35.35 -32.88
N VAL A 115 -20.73 -35.73 -32.68
CA VAL A 115 -20.21 -37.02 -33.18
C VAL A 115 -20.96 -38.20 -32.53
N ALA A 116 -21.28 -38.11 -31.24
CA ALA A 116 -22.04 -39.13 -30.53
C ALA A 116 -23.47 -39.25 -31.07
N GLU A 117 -24.15 -38.13 -31.32
CA GLU A 117 -25.48 -38.09 -31.94
C GLU A 117 -25.46 -38.70 -33.36
N ASP A 118 -24.46 -38.35 -34.18
CA ASP A 118 -24.30 -38.93 -35.53
C ASP A 118 -24.12 -40.46 -35.49
N ILE A 119 -23.38 -40.96 -34.51
CA ILE A 119 -23.21 -42.41 -34.30
C ILE A 119 -24.54 -43.04 -33.88
N ASP A 120 -25.28 -42.43 -32.95
CA ASP A 120 -26.57 -42.93 -32.50
C ASP A 120 -27.60 -42.99 -33.64
N VAL A 121 -27.69 -41.94 -34.46
CA VAL A 121 -28.54 -41.92 -35.66
C VAL A 121 -28.16 -43.04 -36.64
N LYS A 122 -26.86 -43.24 -36.89
CA LYS A 122 -26.38 -44.35 -37.75
C LYS A 122 -26.75 -45.71 -37.16
N PHE A 123 -26.63 -45.87 -35.84
CA PHE A 123 -26.96 -47.10 -35.14
C PHE A 123 -28.47 -47.40 -35.19
N GLN A 124 -29.31 -46.41 -34.90
CA GLN A 124 -30.77 -46.53 -35.02
C GLN A 124 -31.19 -46.90 -36.46
N LYS A 125 -30.53 -46.33 -37.47
CA LYS A 125 -30.77 -46.68 -38.87
C LYS A 125 -30.41 -48.14 -39.18
N LEU A 126 -29.29 -48.64 -38.65
CA LEU A 126 -28.91 -50.06 -38.77
C LEU A 126 -29.90 -50.97 -38.04
N GLN A 127 -30.35 -50.58 -36.84
CA GLN A 127 -31.35 -51.32 -36.08
C GLN A 127 -32.71 -51.36 -36.80
N GLY A 128 -33.15 -50.24 -37.37
CA GLY A 128 -34.36 -50.17 -38.20
C GLY A 128 -34.26 -51.06 -39.43
N TRP A 129 -33.11 -51.06 -40.12
CA TRP A 129 -32.86 -51.96 -41.25
C TRP A 129 -32.89 -53.44 -40.83
N LEU A 130 -32.32 -53.79 -39.68
CA LEU A 130 -32.34 -55.15 -39.13
C LEU A 130 -33.78 -55.59 -38.81
N ASN A 131 -34.58 -54.70 -38.20
CA ASN A 131 -35.99 -54.95 -37.89
C ASN A 131 -36.86 -55.11 -39.15
N CYS A 132 -36.53 -54.45 -40.27
CA CYS A 132 -37.22 -54.67 -41.54
C CYS A 132 -36.86 -56.00 -42.23
N ARG A 133 -35.72 -56.62 -41.87
CA ARG A 133 -35.21 -57.86 -42.50
C ARG A 133 -35.60 -59.14 -41.74
N MET A 134 -36.03 -59.01 -40.49
CA MET A 134 -36.48 -60.13 -39.66
C MET A 134 -37.99 -59.97 -39.39
N PRO A 135 -38.87 -60.79 -39.99
CA PRO A 135 -40.27 -60.81 -39.59
C PRO A 135 -40.38 -61.27 -38.13
N SER A 136 -41.25 -60.61 -37.36
CA SER A 136 -41.69 -61.10 -36.05
C SER A 136 -42.23 -62.53 -36.19
N PRO A 137 -41.70 -63.52 -35.44
CA PRO A 137 -42.34 -64.82 -35.35
C PRO A 137 -43.42 -64.72 -34.28
N ASP A 138 -44.68 -64.64 -34.71
CA ASP A 138 -45.77 -65.11 -33.87
C ASP A 138 -46.90 -65.64 -34.76
N THR A 139 -47.13 -66.95 -34.69
CA THR A 139 -48.42 -67.62 -34.42
C THR A 139 -48.21 -69.12 -34.61
N GLY A 140 -48.62 -69.91 -33.61
CA GLY A 140 -48.24 -71.31 -33.43
C GLY A 140 -48.85 -72.33 -34.39
N VAL A 141 -48.47 -73.60 -34.18
CA VAL A 141 -49.28 -74.83 -34.27
C VAL A 141 -48.43 -75.98 -33.71
N ARG A 142 -48.99 -76.70 -32.73
CA ARG A 142 -48.53 -78.01 -32.23
C ARG A 142 -48.77 -79.06 -33.33
N HIS A 143 -47.90 -80.07 -33.48
CA HIS A 143 -48.22 -81.50 -33.30
C HIS A 143 -47.04 -82.42 -33.69
N LEU A 144 -46.68 -83.31 -32.75
CA LEU A 144 -46.13 -84.67 -32.84
C LEU A 144 -45.21 -85.10 -34.00
N VAL A 145 -44.06 -85.69 -33.62
CA VAL A 145 -43.83 -87.15 -33.79
C VAL A 145 -43.04 -87.68 -32.58
N GLU A 146 -43.64 -88.65 -31.90
CA GLU A 146 -43.10 -89.59 -30.89
C GLU A 146 -42.69 -90.86 -31.67
N GLU A 147 -41.47 -91.38 -31.59
CA GLU A 147 -40.95 -92.48 -30.74
C GLU A 147 -39.59 -92.84 -31.42
N THR A 148 -38.52 -93.27 -30.75
CA THR A 148 -38.38 -94.54 -30.04
C THR A 148 -37.21 -94.51 -29.06
N LEU A 149 -37.39 -95.20 -27.94
CA LEU A 149 -36.37 -95.58 -26.97
C LEU A 149 -35.44 -96.65 -27.56
N ASP A 150 -34.16 -96.59 -27.22
CA ASP A 150 -33.35 -97.79 -26.94
C ASP A 150 -32.29 -97.44 -25.88
N GLU A 151 -32.30 -98.22 -24.80
CA GLU A 151 -31.30 -98.23 -23.73
C GLU A 151 -30.07 -99.02 -24.19
N GLU A 152 -28.83 -98.56 -23.92
CA GLU A 152 -27.88 -99.37 -23.13
C GLU A 152 -26.66 -98.56 -22.59
N LYS A 153 -26.48 -98.76 -21.28
CA LYS A 153 -25.49 -98.44 -20.22
C LYS A 153 -23.99 -98.09 -20.49
N VAL A 154 -23.41 -97.60 -19.37
CA VAL A 154 -22.00 -97.66 -18.86
C VAL A 154 -21.19 -96.39 -19.19
N THR A 155 -20.59 -95.58 -18.29
CA THR A 155 -20.16 -95.64 -16.87
C THR A 155 -19.83 -94.23 -16.34
N ALA A 156 -20.02 -94.03 -15.03
CA ALA A 156 -19.21 -93.24 -14.09
C ALA A 156 -18.73 -91.82 -14.44
N GLY A 157 -19.22 -90.83 -13.67
CA GLY A 157 -18.61 -89.51 -13.54
C GLY A 157 -19.45 -88.56 -12.68
N ALA A 158 -19.17 -88.54 -11.38
CA ALA A 158 -19.92 -87.83 -10.35
C ALA A 158 -20.12 -86.32 -10.64
N GLY A 159 -21.34 -85.86 -10.33
CA GLY A 159 -21.77 -84.48 -10.52
C GLY A 159 -20.91 -83.46 -9.78
N GLY A 160 -20.55 -82.39 -10.50
CA GLY A 160 -19.94 -81.20 -9.94
C GLY A 160 -20.90 -80.46 -9.01
N LYS A 161 -20.77 -80.68 -7.71
CA LYS A 161 -21.18 -79.69 -6.70
C LYS A 161 -20.21 -78.52 -6.78
N LEU A 162 -20.50 -77.52 -7.62
CA LEU A 162 -19.86 -76.21 -7.48
C LEU A 162 -20.28 -75.63 -6.13
N SER A 163 -19.29 -75.47 -5.26
CA SER A 163 -19.45 -75.02 -3.88
C SER A 163 -20.06 -73.63 -3.82
N ASN A 164 -21.25 -73.50 -3.21
CA ASN A 164 -21.90 -72.22 -2.88
C ASN A 164 -20.98 -71.26 -2.08
N HIS A 165 -19.91 -71.78 -1.48
CA HIS A 165 -18.94 -70.99 -0.71
C HIS A 165 -18.15 -69.99 -1.58
N LEU A 166 -17.82 -70.35 -2.83
CA LEU A 166 -17.05 -69.49 -3.75
C LEU A 166 -17.88 -68.31 -4.29
N LEU A 167 -19.19 -68.49 -4.45
CA LEU A 167 -20.10 -67.43 -4.90
C LEU A 167 -20.32 -66.39 -3.80
N ILE A 168 -20.46 -66.84 -2.54
CA ILE A 168 -20.65 -65.95 -1.39
C ILE A 168 -19.40 -65.10 -1.12
N ASP A 169 -18.20 -65.70 -1.15
CA ASP A 169 -16.96 -64.98 -0.88
C ASP A 169 -16.67 -63.89 -1.93
N ASN A 170 -16.94 -64.14 -3.21
CA ASN A 170 -16.77 -63.14 -4.26
C ASN A 170 -17.77 -61.98 -4.10
N MET A 171 -19.01 -62.27 -3.70
CA MET A 171 -20.02 -61.26 -3.40
C MET A 171 -19.62 -60.39 -2.19
N VAL A 172 -19.11 -61.01 -1.12
CA VAL A 172 -18.64 -60.33 0.10
C VAL A 172 -17.43 -59.44 -0.19
N LEU A 173 -16.46 -59.92 -0.97
CA LEU A 173 -15.30 -59.13 -1.40
C LEU A 173 -15.72 -57.93 -2.27
N THR A 174 -16.67 -58.14 -3.18
CA THR A 174 -17.20 -57.07 -4.05
C THR A 174 -17.94 -56.00 -3.24
N TYR A 175 -18.77 -56.42 -2.27
CA TYR A 175 -19.47 -55.51 -1.35
C TYR A 175 -18.49 -54.72 -0.47
N LYS A 176 -17.48 -55.39 0.10
CA LYS A 176 -16.43 -54.75 0.91
C LYS A 176 -15.63 -53.72 0.12
N THR A 177 -15.30 -54.03 -1.14
CA THR A 177 -14.54 -53.12 -2.02
C THR A 177 -15.38 -51.91 -2.43
N LYS A 178 -16.66 -52.11 -2.76
CA LYS A 178 -17.60 -51.01 -3.05
C LYS A 178 -17.80 -50.11 -1.82
N ASN A 179 -17.99 -50.68 -0.63
CA ASN A 179 -18.13 -49.92 0.60
C ASN A 179 -16.87 -49.11 0.93
N LYS A 180 -15.68 -49.70 0.77
CA LYS A 180 -14.42 -48.97 0.94
C LYS A 180 -14.31 -47.77 -0.01
N ARG A 181 -14.74 -47.92 -1.27
CA ARG A 181 -14.77 -46.84 -2.26
C ARG A 181 -15.78 -45.75 -1.94
N ILE A 182 -16.92 -46.11 -1.35
CA ILE A 182 -17.95 -45.15 -0.91
C ILE A 182 -17.42 -44.36 0.29
N ILE A 183 -16.85 -45.05 1.29
CA ILE A 183 -16.27 -44.41 2.49
C ILE A 183 -15.21 -43.38 2.09
N THR A 184 -14.26 -43.75 1.21
CA THR A 184 -13.23 -42.79 0.77
C THR A 184 -13.79 -41.58 0.00
N ARG A 185 -14.88 -41.75 -0.76
CA ARG A 185 -15.57 -40.62 -1.40
C ARG A 185 -16.30 -39.75 -0.39
N VAL A 186 -16.94 -40.34 0.60
CA VAL A 186 -17.61 -39.61 1.68
C VAL A 186 -16.60 -38.80 2.49
N ASP A 187 -15.46 -39.38 2.84
CA ASP A 187 -14.39 -38.67 3.56
C ASP A 187 -13.84 -37.51 2.73
N SER A 188 -13.62 -37.72 1.43
CA SER A 188 -13.17 -36.68 0.51
C SER A 188 -14.17 -35.53 0.37
N VAL A 189 -15.47 -35.84 0.27
CA VAL A 189 -16.53 -34.83 0.19
C VAL A 189 -16.66 -34.08 1.51
N THR A 190 -16.53 -34.77 2.64
CA THR A 190 -16.58 -34.16 3.98
C THR A 190 -15.41 -33.18 4.17
N ALA A 191 -14.20 -33.57 3.76
CA ALA A 191 -13.04 -32.69 3.81
C ALA A 191 -13.21 -31.43 2.95
N LYS A 192 -13.73 -31.57 1.72
CA LYS A 192 -14.04 -30.43 0.83
C LYS A 192 -15.12 -29.52 1.43
N LEU A 193 -16.13 -30.10 2.07
CA LEU A 193 -17.19 -29.35 2.73
C LEU A 193 -16.64 -28.51 3.89
N ASP A 194 -15.72 -29.06 4.68
CA ASP A 194 -15.10 -28.33 5.80
C ASP A 194 -14.13 -27.24 5.32
N GLU A 195 -13.46 -27.45 4.18
CA GLU A 195 -12.70 -26.39 3.50
C GLU A 195 -13.60 -25.24 3.04
N ILE A 196 -14.74 -25.55 2.42
CA ILE A 196 -15.74 -24.54 2.01
C ILE A 196 -16.29 -23.79 3.23
N LYS A 197 -16.59 -24.48 4.34
CA LYS A 197 -17.04 -23.82 5.58
C LYS A 197 -15.99 -22.84 6.11
N ARG A 198 -14.72 -23.22 6.12
CA ARG A 198 -13.61 -22.34 6.54
C ARG A 198 -13.47 -21.13 5.61
N ALA A 199 -13.51 -21.35 4.30
CA ALA A 199 -13.48 -20.26 3.32
C ALA A 199 -14.66 -19.29 3.49
N LYS A 200 -15.88 -19.81 3.72
CA LYS A 200 -17.07 -19.01 4.01
C LYS A 200 -16.90 -18.17 5.28
N ALA A 201 -16.36 -18.75 6.35
CA ALA A 201 -16.12 -18.02 7.59
C ALA A 201 -15.08 -16.89 7.39
N LYS A 202 -14.02 -17.15 6.63
CA LYS A 202 -13.01 -16.14 6.27
C LYS A 202 -13.63 -14.98 5.48
N LEU A 203 -14.40 -15.28 4.44
CA LEU A 203 -15.10 -14.26 3.64
C LEU A 203 -16.09 -13.44 4.48
N ALA A 204 -16.74 -14.05 5.48
CA ALA A 204 -17.66 -13.33 6.37
C ALA A 204 -16.92 -12.29 7.22
N VAL A 205 -15.72 -12.61 7.70
CA VAL A 205 -14.85 -11.68 8.44
C VAL A 205 -14.31 -10.57 7.53
N GLU A 206 -13.88 -10.90 6.31
CA GLU A 206 -13.41 -9.91 5.34
C GLU A 206 -14.53 -8.93 4.95
N ASN A 207 -15.74 -9.43 4.72
CA ASN A 207 -16.91 -8.59 4.43
C ASN A 207 -17.28 -7.66 5.59
N SER A 208 -17.22 -8.14 6.84
CA SER A 208 -17.50 -7.27 7.99
C SER A 208 -16.43 -6.18 8.15
N ALA A 209 -15.16 -6.51 7.93
CA ALA A 209 -14.06 -5.54 7.94
C ALA A 209 -14.20 -4.49 6.82
N MET A 210 -14.51 -4.90 5.59
CA MET A 210 -14.78 -3.98 4.48
C MET A 210 -15.96 -3.06 4.78
N LYS A 211 -17.03 -3.58 5.37
CA LYS A 211 -18.19 -2.78 5.76
C LYS A 211 -17.82 -1.70 6.78
N GLN A 212 -16.97 -2.02 7.76
CA GLN A 212 -16.46 -1.04 8.72
C GLN A 212 -15.59 0.03 8.04
N GLN A 213 -14.72 -0.35 7.11
CA GLN A 213 -13.90 0.61 6.36
C GLN A 213 -14.75 1.56 5.51
N ILE A 214 -15.80 1.05 4.85
CA ILE A 214 -16.73 1.88 4.08
C ILE A 214 -17.41 2.90 4.99
N GLU A 215 -17.86 2.48 6.18
CA GLU A 215 -18.53 3.39 7.11
C GLU A 215 -17.58 4.46 7.66
N GLN A 216 -16.33 4.10 7.93
CA GLN A 216 -15.28 5.06 8.31
C GLN A 216 -14.99 6.06 7.18
N LEU A 217 -14.89 5.60 5.94
CA LEU A 217 -14.68 6.50 4.80
C LEU A 217 -15.85 7.45 4.59
N LYS A 218 -17.09 6.99 4.83
CA LYS A 218 -18.28 7.86 4.79
C LYS A 218 -18.23 8.92 5.89
N SER A 219 -17.86 8.58 7.11
CA SER A 219 -17.75 9.57 8.19
C SER A 219 -16.67 10.60 7.89
N GLN A 220 -15.52 10.17 7.35
CA GLN A 220 -14.46 11.07 6.91
C GLN A 220 -14.89 11.97 5.75
N SER A 221 -15.68 11.45 4.81
CA SER A 221 -16.27 12.27 3.74
C SER A 221 -17.12 13.41 4.32
N ASN A 222 -17.84 13.16 5.42
CA ASN A 222 -18.64 14.17 6.12
C ASN A 222 -17.82 15.21 6.90
N GLU A 223 -16.49 15.09 6.97
CA GLU A 223 -15.61 16.11 7.56
C GLU A 223 -15.24 17.22 6.56
N PHE A 224 -15.34 16.97 5.24
CA PHE A 224 -15.08 17.99 4.22
C PHE A 224 -16.16 19.05 4.18
N GLN A 225 -15.87 20.28 3.72
CA GLN A 225 -16.90 21.32 3.58
C GLN A 225 -18.03 20.90 2.61
N GLU A 226 -19.25 21.39 2.84
CA GLU A 226 -20.45 21.01 2.06
C GLU A 226 -20.30 21.31 0.57
N GLU A 227 -19.67 22.42 0.25
CA GLU A 227 -19.38 22.87 -1.11
C GLU A 227 -18.46 21.89 -1.84
N LEU A 228 -17.43 21.39 -1.15
CA LEU A 228 -16.50 20.39 -1.69
C LEU A 228 -17.17 19.02 -1.86
N ARG A 229 -18.11 18.66 -0.98
CA ARG A 229 -18.89 17.42 -1.10
C ARG A 229 -19.92 17.46 -2.23
N ALA A 230 -20.48 18.64 -2.49
CA ALA A 230 -21.47 18.87 -3.54
C ALA A 230 -20.84 19.00 -4.94
N MET A 231 -19.54 19.30 -4.99
CA MET A 231 -18.80 19.47 -6.23
C MET A 231 -18.59 18.13 -6.94
N ASP A 232 -18.77 18.11 -8.26
CA ASP A 232 -18.52 16.91 -9.04
C ASP A 232 -17.01 16.64 -9.19
N ILE A 233 -16.64 15.37 -9.31
CA ILE A 233 -15.24 14.91 -9.40
C ILE A 233 -14.50 15.59 -10.56
N LYS A 234 -15.16 15.81 -11.70
CA LYS A 234 -14.49 16.43 -12.87
C LYS A 234 -14.19 17.90 -12.62
N THR A 235 -15.03 18.59 -11.84
CA THR A 235 -14.80 19.97 -11.42
C THR A 235 -13.66 20.04 -10.41
N LEU A 236 -13.63 19.16 -9.41
CA LEU A 236 -12.50 19.02 -8.47
C LEU A 236 -11.17 18.74 -9.19
N GLU A 237 -11.15 17.83 -10.16
CA GLU A 237 -9.96 17.53 -10.96
C GLU A 237 -9.49 18.73 -11.79
N LYS A 238 -10.40 19.57 -12.27
CA LYS A 238 -10.05 20.79 -13.00
C LYS A 238 -9.45 21.83 -12.05
N GLU A 239 -10.08 22.08 -10.91
CA GLU A 239 -9.56 23.02 -9.91
C GLU A 239 -8.19 22.59 -9.40
N GLN A 240 -7.99 21.29 -9.13
CA GLN A 240 -6.69 20.75 -8.75
C GLN A 240 -5.62 21.04 -9.81
N LYS A 241 -5.95 20.88 -11.10
CA LYS A 241 -5.01 21.19 -12.20
C LYS A 241 -4.67 22.67 -12.27
N VAL A 242 -5.65 23.55 -12.05
CA VAL A 242 -5.43 25.00 -11.99
C VAL A 242 -4.50 25.35 -10.83
N LEU A 243 -4.79 24.85 -9.62
CA LEU A 243 -3.96 25.08 -8.44
C LEU A 243 -2.52 24.54 -8.61
N LEU A 244 -2.35 23.40 -9.28
CA LEU A 244 -1.03 22.87 -9.60
C LEU A 244 -0.26 23.77 -10.57
N ALA A 245 -0.96 24.37 -11.55
CA ALA A 245 -0.33 25.32 -12.47
C ALA A 245 0.07 26.62 -11.73
N ASP A 246 -0.78 27.12 -10.85
CA ASP A 246 -0.48 28.31 -10.04
C ASP A 246 0.71 28.06 -9.11
N LEU A 247 0.78 26.89 -8.48
CA LEU A 247 1.91 26.48 -7.65
C LEU A 247 3.24 26.50 -8.44
N VAL A 248 3.22 26.03 -9.70
CA VAL A 248 4.40 26.12 -10.57
C VAL A 248 4.79 27.57 -10.78
N GLY A 249 3.84 28.44 -11.14
CA GLY A 249 4.09 29.88 -11.30
C GLY A 249 4.66 30.55 -10.05
N GLU A 250 4.13 30.24 -8.87
CA GLU A 250 4.65 30.76 -7.59
C GLU A 250 6.08 30.28 -7.32
N THR A 251 6.39 29.01 -7.59
CA THR A 251 7.75 28.49 -7.40
C THR A 251 8.76 29.13 -8.35
N GLU A 252 8.37 29.41 -9.60
CA GLU A 252 9.20 30.14 -10.57
C GLU A 252 9.44 31.58 -10.13
N PHE A 253 8.39 32.26 -9.65
CA PHE A 253 8.51 33.62 -9.10
C PHE A 253 9.43 33.65 -7.87
N GLN A 254 9.27 32.71 -6.94
CA GLN A 254 10.13 32.57 -5.77
C GLN A 254 11.60 32.34 -6.19
N GLN A 255 11.84 31.51 -7.19
CA GLN A 255 13.18 31.26 -7.71
C GLN A 255 13.78 32.51 -8.37
N SER A 256 12.96 33.28 -9.11
CA SER A 256 13.36 34.57 -9.67
C SER A 256 13.80 35.56 -8.58
N LEU A 257 13.02 35.68 -7.50
CA LEU A 257 13.37 36.53 -6.35
C LEU A 257 14.69 36.09 -5.70
N ARG A 258 14.89 34.78 -5.47
CA ARG A 258 16.18 34.26 -4.96
C ARG A 258 17.34 34.61 -5.87
N ASN A 259 17.16 34.52 -7.19
CA ASN A 259 18.18 34.88 -8.16
C ASN A 259 18.48 36.38 -8.12
N GLN A 260 17.48 37.25 -7.96
CA GLN A 260 17.67 38.70 -7.80
C GLN A 260 18.43 39.03 -6.51
N ILE A 261 18.05 38.41 -5.39
CA ILE A 261 18.75 38.57 -4.11
C ILE A 261 20.22 38.16 -4.25
N LYS A 262 20.52 37.05 -4.95
CA LYS A 262 21.89 36.62 -5.21
C LYS A 262 22.67 37.64 -6.03
N LYS A 263 22.05 38.26 -7.04
CA LYS A 263 22.67 39.35 -7.82
C LYS A 263 22.98 40.55 -6.94
N LEU A 264 22.04 40.96 -6.08
CA LEU A 264 22.21 42.10 -5.17
C LEU A 264 23.33 41.85 -4.14
N ARG A 265 23.43 40.64 -3.58
CA ARG A 265 24.54 40.24 -2.70
C ARG A 265 25.90 40.26 -3.40
N GLY A 266 25.93 40.07 -4.72
CA GLY A 266 27.15 40.13 -5.52
C GLY A 266 27.62 41.54 -5.89
N ILE A 267 26.82 42.57 -5.58
CA ILE A 267 27.21 43.96 -5.82
C ILE A 267 28.18 44.39 -4.72
N SER A 268 29.42 44.71 -5.13
CA SER A 268 30.41 45.35 -4.26
C SER A 268 30.91 46.62 -4.94
N GLN A 269 31.03 47.71 -4.17
CA GLN A 269 31.49 48.99 -4.68
C GLN A 269 32.66 49.50 -3.85
N LEU A 270 33.73 49.90 -4.55
CA LEU A 270 34.88 50.57 -3.95
C LEU A 270 34.62 52.08 -3.91
N VAL A 271 34.61 52.65 -2.72
CA VAL A 271 34.41 54.08 -2.50
C VAL A 271 35.70 54.69 -1.96
N LYS A 272 36.18 55.75 -2.62
CA LYS A 272 37.33 56.53 -2.15
C LYS A 272 36.90 57.61 -1.17
N CYS A 273 37.46 57.56 0.02
CA CYS A 273 37.38 58.64 1.00
C CYS A 273 38.21 59.85 0.52
N ALA A 274 37.81 61.05 0.97
CA ALA A 274 38.60 62.28 0.78
C ALA A 274 40.02 62.18 1.37
N CYS A 275 40.22 61.26 2.31
CA CYS A 275 41.49 60.85 2.90
C CYS A 275 42.32 59.88 2.03
N THR A 276 41.96 59.69 0.75
CA THR A 276 42.59 58.77 -0.23
C THR A 276 42.54 57.27 0.07
N GLN A 277 41.93 56.85 1.18
CA GLN A 277 41.65 55.43 1.46
C GLN A 277 40.46 54.90 0.66
N GLU A 278 40.58 53.66 0.18
CA GLU A 278 39.53 52.93 -0.53
C GLU A 278 38.80 51.99 0.44
N TYR A 279 37.47 52.05 0.45
CA TYR A 279 36.60 51.18 1.25
C TYR A 279 35.75 50.32 0.32
N LYS A 280 35.75 49.00 0.53
CA LYS A 280 34.90 48.07 -0.20
C LYS A 280 33.58 47.93 0.55
N ILE A 281 32.48 48.40 -0.04
CA ILE A 281 31.13 48.25 0.47
C ILE A 281 30.55 46.98 -0.14
N GLU A 282 30.23 46.01 0.70
CA GLU A 282 29.53 44.79 0.34
C GLU A 282 28.22 44.71 1.15
N LEU A 283 27.16 44.18 0.54
CA LEU A 283 25.96 43.83 1.26
C LEU A 283 26.21 42.51 1.99
N ASP A 284 26.80 42.58 3.18
CA ASP A 284 26.95 41.41 4.04
C ASP A 284 25.56 40.96 4.50
N GLY A 285 25.22 39.71 4.21
CA GLY A 285 23.90 39.19 4.50
C GLY A 285 23.76 38.98 6.00
N CYS A 286 22.95 39.79 6.69
CA CYS A 286 22.48 39.44 8.03
C CYS A 286 21.88 38.03 8.00
N VAL A 287 22.48 37.13 8.77
CA VAL A 287 21.97 35.79 9.11
C VAL A 287 20.97 35.93 10.23
#